data_AF-A0A2U1J0K8-F1
#
_entry.id   AF-A0A2U1J0K8-F1
#
_cell.length_a   1.000
_cell.length_b   1.000
_cell.length_c   1.000
_cell.angle_alpha   90.00
_cell.angle_beta   90.00
_cell.angle_gamma   90.00
#
_symmetry.space_group_name_H-M   'P 1'
#
loop_
_entity.id
_entity.type
_entity.pdbx_description
1 polymer ?
#
loop_
_entity_poly.entity_id
_entity_poly.type
_entity_poly.pdbx_seq_one_letter_code
_entity_poly.pdbx_strand_id
1 'polypeptide(L)'
;MIFHPKTILALSAFSSLCAGHGMLSYPPPRGNKEWFGTCAAGAGCKGPCDSPKSESQAQSPYFKQTNFQRGQNVTVKWNRLNHPGGFVRLAIVPFEDSDSWDDFNNNVIKYTCYETNCGPDDPNDNTFGDLAGPGNAGCSTTMTIPENLPDGLFTIQWIWYGGGIYYGEVDTSFGEYYGCSDVNIKGGPTSKSRQQPQFVGGDIAYPNENVCRYWGSNRVGDCNFGNRYPNPIPNDLLSESLEPCNRGPPQKGIPAE
;
A
#
# COMPACT_ATOMS: atom_id res chain seq x y z
N MET A 1 -0.07 -65.39 -9.05
CA MET A 1 0.03 -64.10 -9.75
C MET A 1 -1.12 -63.23 -9.29
N ILE A 2 -0.86 -62.24 -8.43
CA ILE A 2 -1.85 -61.26 -7.98
C ILE A 2 -1.19 -59.89 -8.17
N PHE A 3 -1.58 -59.18 -9.22
CA PHE A 3 -1.13 -57.81 -9.48
C PHE A 3 -2.03 -56.84 -8.73
N HIS A 4 -1.44 -56.11 -7.77
CA HIS A 4 -2.10 -54.99 -7.10
C HIS A 4 -2.01 -53.73 -8.00
N PRO A 5 -3.08 -52.93 -8.10
CA PRO A 5 -3.02 -51.65 -8.81
C PRO A 5 -2.27 -50.63 -7.94
N LYS A 6 -1.23 -50.03 -8.50
CA LYS A 6 -0.53 -48.88 -7.89
C LYS A 6 -1.39 -47.65 -8.08
N THR A 7 -2.06 -47.23 -7.02
CA THR A 7 -2.70 -45.91 -6.94
C THR A 7 -1.61 -44.85 -6.97
N ILE A 8 -1.53 -44.12 -8.08
CA ILE A 8 -0.69 -42.93 -8.22
C ILE A 8 -1.36 -41.83 -7.40
N LEU A 9 -0.81 -41.49 -6.23
CA LEU A 9 -1.14 -40.25 -5.53
C LEU A 9 -0.64 -39.09 -6.40
N ALA A 10 -1.56 -38.35 -7.02
CA ALA A 10 -1.26 -37.02 -7.53
C ALA A 10 -1.01 -36.11 -6.32
N LEU A 11 0.25 -35.75 -6.08
CA LEU A 11 0.59 -34.65 -5.19
C LEU A 11 0.14 -33.36 -5.89
N SER A 12 -1.04 -32.86 -5.52
CA SER A 12 -1.45 -31.50 -5.84
C SER A 12 -0.54 -30.55 -5.07
N ALA A 13 0.54 -30.10 -5.69
CA ALA A 13 1.27 -28.93 -5.23
C ALA A 13 0.31 -27.75 -5.35
N PHE A 14 -0.39 -27.43 -4.26
CA PHE A 14 -1.00 -26.13 -4.09
C PHE A 14 0.16 -25.15 -4.02
N SER A 15 0.49 -24.57 -5.17
CA SER A 15 1.24 -23.32 -5.24
C SER A 15 0.44 -22.33 -4.40
N SER A 16 0.90 -22.08 -3.18
CA SER A 16 0.49 -20.90 -2.45
C SER A 16 1.01 -19.72 -3.27
N LEU A 17 0.17 -19.24 -4.18
CA LEU A 17 0.27 -17.90 -4.70
C LEU A 17 0.06 -16.99 -3.50
N CYS A 18 1.12 -16.76 -2.73
CA CYS A 18 1.18 -15.67 -1.77
C CYS A 18 0.97 -14.41 -2.60
N ALA A 19 -0.29 -13.94 -2.66
CA ALA A 19 -0.60 -12.58 -3.07
C ALA A 19 -0.04 -11.66 -1.97
N GLY A 20 1.27 -11.48 -2.00
CA GLY A 20 2.03 -10.79 -1.00
C GLY A 20 2.36 -9.41 -1.51
N HIS A 21 1.40 -8.49 -1.54
CA HIS A 21 1.69 -7.10 -1.89
C HIS A 21 1.19 -6.15 -0.82
N GLY A 22 1.96 -5.08 -0.55
CA GLY A 22 1.68 -4.11 0.50
C GLY A 22 0.21 -3.74 0.61
N MET A 23 -0.37 -3.95 1.78
CA MET A 23 -1.80 -3.75 2.03
C MET A 23 -2.03 -3.00 3.34
N LEU A 24 -2.84 -1.95 3.28
CA LEU A 24 -3.38 -1.25 4.45
C LEU A 24 -4.10 -2.25 5.37
N SER A 25 -3.68 -2.32 6.63
CA SER A 25 -4.25 -3.24 7.63
C SER A 25 -4.93 -2.52 8.79
N TYR A 26 -4.56 -1.25 9.06
CA TYR A 26 -5.27 -0.41 10.02
C TYR A 26 -5.14 1.08 9.65
N PRO A 27 -6.20 1.92 9.73
CA PRO A 27 -7.58 1.55 10.08
C PRO A 27 -8.14 0.45 9.16
N PRO A 28 -9.22 -0.26 9.55
CA PRO A 28 -9.73 -1.35 8.73
C PRO A 28 -9.96 -0.85 7.29
N PRO A 29 -9.39 -1.51 6.28
CA PRO A 29 -9.60 -1.09 4.90
C PRO A 29 -11.09 -1.19 4.56
N ARG A 30 -11.57 -0.27 3.71
CA ARG A 30 -12.90 -0.29 3.08
C ARG A 30 -13.17 -1.67 2.48
N GLY A 31 -12.10 -2.30 2.02
CA GLY A 31 -12.06 -3.65 1.52
C GLY A 31 -12.05 -3.61 0.01
N ASN A 32 -11.56 -4.72 -0.54
CA ASN A 32 -11.43 -4.88 -1.97
C ASN A 32 -11.72 -6.33 -2.33
N LYS A 33 -12.99 -6.59 -2.68
CA LYS A 33 -13.41 -7.93 -3.11
C LYS A 33 -12.92 -8.25 -4.52
N GLU A 34 -12.86 -7.24 -5.38
CA GLU A 34 -12.45 -7.38 -6.79
C GLU A 34 -10.99 -7.82 -6.91
N TRP A 35 -10.11 -7.29 -6.06
CA TRP A 35 -8.66 -7.52 -6.12
C TRP A 35 -8.11 -8.31 -4.93
N PHE A 36 -8.95 -9.10 -4.25
CA PHE A 36 -8.57 -9.97 -3.13
C PHE A 36 -7.79 -9.24 -2.00
N GLY A 37 -8.07 -7.95 -1.80
CA GLY A 37 -7.42 -7.11 -0.80
C GLY A 37 -6.25 -6.25 -1.31
N THR A 38 -5.74 -6.45 -2.52
CA THR A 38 -4.59 -5.69 -3.05
C THR A 38 -4.92 -4.99 -4.37
N CYS A 39 -5.06 -3.66 -4.35
CA CYS A 39 -5.27 -2.85 -5.55
C CYS A 39 -3.93 -2.33 -6.07
N ALA A 40 -3.38 -2.98 -7.09
CA ALA A 40 -2.11 -2.62 -7.73
C ALA A 40 -2.35 -1.94 -9.08
N ALA A 41 -1.62 -0.86 -9.36
CA ALA A 41 -1.70 -0.18 -10.65
C ALA A 41 -1.26 -1.07 -11.82
N GLY A 42 -0.26 -1.92 -11.59
CA GLY A 42 0.22 -2.92 -12.55
C GLY A 42 -0.86 -3.94 -12.94
N ALA A 43 -1.70 -4.32 -11.98
CA ALA A 43 -2.83 -5.23 -12.20
C ALA A 43 -4.04 -4.54 -12.87
N GLY A 44 -3.99 -3.23 -13.08
CA GLY A 44 -5.07 -2.46 -13.70
C GLY A 44 -5.92 -1.66 -12.71
N CYS A 45 -5.62 -1.68 -11.41
CA CYS A 45 -6.34 -0.85 -10.45
C CYS A 45 -5.97 0.64 -10.61
N LYS A 46 -6.95 1.54 -10.65
CA LYS A 46 -6.71 2.96 -11.02
C LYS A 46 -6.75 3.94 -9.85
N GLY A 47 -6.97 3.44 -8.64
CA GLY A 47 -7.12 4.28 -7.45
C GLY A 47 -8.31 5.24 -7.60
N PRO A 48 -8.39 6.29 -6.76
CA PRO A 48 -7.45 6.60 -5.67
C PRO A 48 -7.56 5.64 -4.47
N CYS A 49 -8.62 4.85 -4.40
CA CYS A 49 -8.85 3.84 -3.38
C CYS A 49 -8.76 2.42 -3.96
N ASP A 50 -8.70 1.43 -3.07
CA ASP A 50 -8.76 0.01 -3.41
C ASP A 50 -10.13 -0.44 -3.93
N SER A 51 -11.19 0.30 -3.62
CA SER A 51 -12.53 0.11 -4.15
C SER A 51 -13.27 1.45 -4.21
N PRO A 52 -14.25 1.60 -5.14
CA PRO A 52 -15.03 2.83 -5.24
C PRO A 52 -15.87 3.07 -3.98
N LYS A 53 -16.22 4.33 -3.71
CA LYS A 53 -17.09 4.75 -2.60
C LYS A 53 -18.39 3.95 -2.54
N SER A 54 -18.96 3.59 -3.69
CA SER A 54 -20.19 2.80 -3.81
C SER A 54 -20.11 1.39 -3.21
N GLU A 55 -18.91 0.85 -3.02
CA GLU A 55 -18.69 -0.45 -2.39
C GLU A 55 -18.43 -0.35 -0.88
N SER A 56 -18.33 0.86 -0.35
CA SER A 56 -18.11 1.07 1.07
C SER A 56 -19.29 0.58 1.91
N GLN A 57 -18.97 -0.14 2.98
CA GLN A 57 -19.95 -0.51 4.00
C GLN A 57 -20.20 0.62 5.01
N ALA A 58 -19.49 1.75 4.90
CA ALA A 58 -19.53 2.81 5.91
C ALA A 58 -20.93 3.41 6.11
N GLN A 59 -21.75 3.43 5.06
CA GLN A 59 -23.13 3.92 5.14
C GLN A 59 -24.12 2.83 5.59
N SER A 60 -23.68 1.58 5.76
CA SER A 60 -24.53 0.50 6.25
C SER A 60 -24.86 0.70 7.73
N PRO A 61 -26.12 0.58 8.15
CA PRO A 61 -26.50 0.67 9.57
C PRO A 61 -25.91 -0.46 10.43
N TYR A 62 -25.40 -1.52 9.82
CA TYR A 62 -24.78 -2.66 10.50
C TYR A 62 -23.26 -2.57 10.59
N PHE A 63 -22.64 -1.59 9.90
CA PHE A 63 -21.20 -1.43 9.91
C PHE A 63 -20.74 -0.67 11.16
N LYS A 64 -19.81 -1.27 11.90
CA LYS A 64 -19.23 -0.64 13.08
C LYS A 64 -18.13 0.34 12.66
N GLN A 65 -18.48 1.63 12.69
CA GLN A 65 -17.55 2.70 12.35
C GLN A 65 -16.34 2.76 13.27
N THR A 66 -15.16 2.94 12.67
CA THR A 66 -13.97 3.37 13.40
C THR A 66 -14.09 4.86 13.69
N ASN A 67 -13.98 5.25 14.96
CA ASN A 67 -14.16 6.63 15.38
C ASN A 67 -12.82 7.23 15.81
N PHE A 68 -12.50 8.42 15.29
CA PHE A 68 -11.37 9.23 15.70
C PHE A 68 -11.80 10.63 16.12
N GLN A 69 -10.93 11.31 16.85
CA GLN A 69 -11.10 12.72 17.21
C GLN A 69 -10.09 13.58 16.46
N ARG A 70 -10.43 14.85 16.23
CA ARG A 70 -9.44 15.84 15.78
C ARG A 70 -8.26 15.92 16.76
N GLY A 71 -7.06 16.19 16.25
CA GLY A 71 -5.83 16.24 17.04
C GLY A 71 -5.36 14.89 17.58
N GLN A 72 -6.13 13.81 17.38
CA GLN A 72 -5.73 12.47 17.79
C GLN A 72 -4.58 11.97 16.92
N ASN A 73 -3.56 11.39 17.57
CA ASN A 73 -2.56 10.58 16.90
C ASN A 73 -3.12 9.18 16.62
N VAL A 74 -3.23 8.84 15.34
CA VAL A 74 -3.72 7.56 14.84
C VAL A 74 -2.55 6.80 14.24
N THR A 75 -2.37 5.55 14.68
CA THR A 75 -1.45 4.62 14.02
C THR A 75 -2.08 4.16 12.71
N VAL A 76 -1.32 4.20 11.62
CA VAL A 76 -1.67 3.56 10.34
C VAL A 76 -0.73 2.39 10.15
N LYS A 77 -1.25 1.22 9.75
CA LYS A 77 -0.50 -0.03 9.65
C LYS A 77 -0.66 -0.65 8.27
N TRP A 78 0.39 -1.31 7.81
CA TRP A 78 0.39 -2.15 6.61
C TRP A 78 1.34 -3.33 6.83
N ASN A 79 1.29 -4.33 5.97
CA ASN A 79 2.23 -5.44 6.00
C ASN A 79 3.28 -5.27 4.91
N ARG A 80 4.54 -5.63 5.20
CA ARG A 80 5.67 -5.56 4.25
C ARG A 80 5.52 -6.50 3.05
N LEU A 81 5.03 -7.72 3.31
CA LEU A 81 4.74 -8.75 2.31
C LEU A 81 5.89 -9.01 1.31
N ASN A 82 7.10 -9.26 1.81
CA ASN A 82 8.31 -9.56 1.04
C ASN A 82 8.87 -8.44 0.16
N HIS A 83 8.27 -7.25 0.15
CA HIS A 83 8.72 -6.18 -0.73
C HIS A 83 9.46 -5.08 0.03
N PRO A 84 10.69 -4.73 -0.39
CA PRO A 84 11.46 -3.66 0.25
C PRO A 84 11.17 -2.28 -0.33
N GLY A 85 11.45 -1.28 0.51
CA GLY A 85 11.58 0.12 0.16
C GLY A 85 10.32 0.79 -0.40
N GLY A 86 10.53 2.00 -0.85
CA GLY A 86 9.50 2.92 -1.28
C GLY A 86 8.97 3.80 -0.16
N PHE A 87 7.89 4.47 -0.49
CA PHE A 87 7.26 5.49 0.32
C PHE A 87 5.80 5.13 0.56
N VAL A 88 5.26 5.65 1.66
CA VAL A 88 3.83 5.68 1.93
C VAL A 88 3.35 7.12 1.91
N ARG A 89 2.28 7.40 1.15
CA ARG A 89 1.51 8.65 1.23
C ARG A 89 0.23 8.41 2.02
N LEU A 90 -0.06 9.30 2.96
CA LEU A 90 -1.30 9.36 3.71
C LEU A 90 -2.04 10.66 3.40
N ALA A 91 -3.31 10.55 3.02
CA ALA A 91 -4.20 11.68 2.75
C ALA A 91 -5.57 11.43 3.37
N ILE A 92 -6.35 12.49 3.58
CA ILE A 92 -7.69 12.38 4.17
C ILE A 92 -8.67 13.32 3.49
N VAL A 93 -9.83 12.81 3.10
CA VAL A 93 -10.88 13.59 2.41
C VAL A 93 -12.25 13.28 3.00
N PRO A 94 -13.24 14.18 2.87
CA PRO A 94 -14.63 13.82 3.13
C PRO A 94 -15.02 12.58 2.34
N PHE A 95 -15.82 11.69 2.94
CA PHE A 95 -16.20 10.43 2.31
C PHE A 95 -16.79 10.62 0.90
N GLU A 96 -17.57 11.68 0.70
CA GLU A 96 -18.20 11.97 -0.58
C GLU A 96 -17.20 12.23 -1.72
N ASP A 97 -15.99 12.68 -1.39
CA ASP A 97 -14.92 13.04 -2.32
C ASP A 97 -13.92 11.89 -2.52
N SER A 98 -14.16 10.72 -1.92
CA SER A 98 -13.20 9.61 -1.84
C SER A 98 -12.95 8.83 -3.16
N ASP A 99 -13.62 9.20 -4.25
CA ASP A 99 -13.32 8.69 -5.60
C ASP A 99 -12.46 9.68 -6.42
N SER A 100 -12.07 10.83 -5.85
CA SER A 100 -11.36 11.91 -6.53
C SER A 100 -9.86 11.93 -6.20
N TRP A 101 -9.03 11.75 -7.22
CA TRP A 101 -7.57 11.91 -7.09
C TRP A 101 -7.18 13.33 -6.67
N ASP A 102 -7.85 14.35 -7.23
CA ASP A 102 -7.55 15.75 -6.94
C ASP A 102 -7.83 16.10 -5.48
N ASP A 103 -8.90 15.56 -4.90
CA ASP A 103 -9.22 15.80 -3.48
C ASP A 103 -8.15 15.18 -2.57
N PHE A 104 -7.69 13.96 -2.87
CA PHE A 104 -6.59 13.37 -2.11
C PHE A 104 -5.26 14.11 -2.29
N ASN A 105 -4.91 14.48 -3.52
CA ASN A 105 -3.69 15.23 -3.82
C ASN A 105 -3.67 16.58 -3.10
N ASN A 106 -4.84 17.22 -2.96
CA ASN A 106 -4.95 18.46 -2.21
C ASN A 106 -4.91 18.25 -0.70
N ASN A 107 -5.28 17.08 -0.16
CA ASN A 107 -5.42 16.82 1.27
C ASN A 107 -4.41 15.79 1.82
N VAL A 108 -3.17 15.84 1.33
CA VAL A 108 -2.08 15.01 1.86
C VAL A 108 -1.72 15.47 3.28
N ILE A 109 -1.58 14.50 4.18
CA ILE A 109 -1.22 14.73 5.58
C ILE A 109 0.23 14.36 5.85
N LYS A 110 0.69 13.23 5.28
CA LYS A 110 2.00 12.69 5.61
C LYS A 110 2.57 11.86 4.48
N TYR A 111 3.88 11.93 4.33
CA TYR A 111 4.70 10.94 3.66
C TYR A 111 5.63 10.27 4.66
N THR A 112 5.94 9.00 4.45
CA THR A 112 6.86 8.25 5.31
C THR A 112 7.54 7.15 4.50
N CYS A 113 8.66 6.61 4.98
CA CYS A 113 9.21 5.40 4.34
C CYS A 113 8.27 4.19 4.52
N TYR A 114 8.33 3.24 3.59
CA TYR A 114 7.54 2.01 3.69
C TYR A 114 8.03 1.08 4.81
N GLU A 115 9.34 0.99 5.03
CA GLU A 115 9.98 0.14 6.04
C GLU A 115 10.40 0.93 7.29
N THR A 116 9.49 1.72 7.88
CA THR A 116 9.77 2.61 9.04
C THR A 116 10.17 1.90 10.32
N ASN A 117 9.53 0.78 10.62
CA ASN A 117 9.73 0.00 11.85
C ASN A 117 9.57 -1.51 11.62
N CYS A 118 9.82 -1.93 10.39
CA CYS A 118 9.71 -3.31 9.93
C CYS A 118 10.88 -3.61 8.97
N GLY A 119 11.03 -4.87 8.57
CA GLY A 119 12.07 -5.32 7.66
C GLY A 119 11.88 -6.78 7.24
N PRO A 120 12.88 -7.38 6.57
CA PRO A 120 12.88 -8.81 6.27
C PRO A 120 12.93 -9.66 7.54
N ASP A 121 12.53 -10.93 7.44
CA ASP A 121 12.57 -11.87 8.56
C ASP A 121 14.02 -12.22 8.96
N ASP A 122 14.92 -12.33 7.98
CA ASP A 122 16.36 -12.42 8.18
C ASP A 122 17.06 -11.21 7.53
N PRO A 123 17.63 -10.28 8.31
CA PRO A 123 18.34 -9.12 7.78
C PRO A 123 19.66 -9.48 7.09
N ASN A 124 20.15 -10.72 7.21
CA ASN A 124 21.36 -11.19 6.53
C ASN A 124 21.06 -11.92 5.20
N ASP A 125 19.77 -12.16 4.88
CA ASP A 125 19.39 -12.72 3.60
C ASP A 125 19.52 -11.67 2.49
N ASN A 126 20.62 -11.78 1.76
CA ASN A 126 20.97 -10.90 0.65
C ASN A 126 20.60 -11.47 -0.73
N THR A 127 19.73 -12.48 -0.80
CA THR A 127 19.31 -13.12 -2.06
C THR A 127 18.80 -12.09 -3.08
N PHE A 128 18.14 -11.04 -2.61
CA PHE A 128 17.60 -9.96 -3.45
C PHE A 128 18.28 -8.60 -3.19
N GLY A 129 19.46 -8.61 -2.58
CA GLY A 129 20.18 -7.42 -2.15
C GLY A 129 20.09 -7.16 -0.65
N ASP A 130 20.84 -6.15 -0.20
CA ASP A 130 20.93 -5.78 1.22
C ASP A 130 19.55 -5.49 1.81
N LEU A 131 19.20 -6.08 2.96
CA LEU A 131 17.92 -5.88 3.65
C LEU A 131 16.67 -6.04 2.74
N ALA A 132 16.77 -6.90 1.72
CA ALA A 132 15.73 -7.11 0.72
C ALA A 132 15.17 -8.54 0.72
N GLY A 133 15.57 -9.35 1.70
CA GLY A 133 15.03 -10.69 1.91
C GLY A 133 13.50 -10.74 2.12
N PRO A 134 12.93 -11.95 2.15
CA PRO A 134 11.51 -12.14 2.41
C PRO A 134 11.14 -11.71 3.84
N GLY A 135 9.86 -11.46 4.07
CA GLY A 135 9.32 -11.20 5.40
C GLY A 135 7.98 -10.48 5.36
N ASN A 136 7.11 -10.80 6.33
CA ASN A 136 5.76 -10.26 6.41
C ASN A 136 5.53 -9.40 7.66
N ALA A 137 6.58 -8.75 8.14
CA ALA A 137 6.50 -7.88 9.30
C ALA A 137 5.44 -6.77 9.11
N GLY A 138 4.72 -6.47 10.20
CA GLY A 138 3.79 -5.35 10.23
C GLY A 138 4.54 -4.03 10.36
N CYS A 139 4.35 -3.16 9.39
CA CYS A 139 4.91 -1.81 9.33
C CYS A 139 3.87 -0.80 9.79
N SER A 140 4.31 0.35 10.29
CA SER A 140 3.39 1.39 10.72
C SER A 140 4.00 2.77 10.80
N THR A 141 3.12 3.76 10.79
CA THR A 141 3.44 5.15 11.10
C THR A 141 2.32 5.76 11.95
N THR A 142 2.54 6.96 12.45
CA THR A 142 1.49 7.76 13.10
C THR A 142 1.16 8.97 12.24
N MET A 143 -0.12 9.30 12.13
CA MET A 143 -0.62 10.56 11.60
C MET A 143 -1.51 11.25 12.63
N THR A 144 -1.55 12.57 12.62
CA THR A 144 -2.48 13.35 13.43
C THR A 144 -3.72 13.67 12.61
N ILE A 145 -4.91 13.47 13.17
CA ILE A 145 -6.16 13.86 12.51
C ILE A 145 -6.25 15.40 12.49
N PRO A 146 -6.37 16.05 11.31
CA PRO A 146 -6.34 17.50 11.24
C PRO A 146 -7.47 18.18 12.01
N GLU A 147 -7.14 19.24 12.74
CA GLU A 147 -8.08 19.95 13.60
C GLU A 147 -9.09 20.83 12.83
N ASN A 148 -8.86 21.04 11.53
CA ASN A 148 -9.76 21.81 10.68
C ASN A 148 -10.88 20.99 10.02
N LEU A 149 -10.94 19.68 10.28
CA LEU A 149 -12.00 18.83 9.73
C LEU A 149 -13.30 18.96 10.53
N PRO A 150 -14.47 19.11 9.89
CA PRO A 150 -15.74 19.02 10.60
C PRO A 150 -15.96 17.61 11.17
N ASP A 151 -16.93 17.47 12.07
CA ASP A 151 -17.45 16.15 12.41
C ASP A 151 -18.10 15.51 11.17
N GLY A 152 -17.86 14.23 10.92
CA GLY A 152 -18.45 13.54 9.77
C GLY A 152 -17.72 12.26 9.36
N LEU A 153 -18.16 11.69 8.24
CA LEU A 153 -17.54 10.51 7.64
C LEU A 153 -16.43 10.94 6.66
N PHE A 154 -15.26 10.35 6.81
CA PHE A 154 -14.04 10.64 6.05
C PHE A 154 -13.41 9.36 5.53
N THR A 155 -12.59 9.50 4.50
CA THR A 155 -11.75 8.42 3.97
C THR A 155 -10.29 8.77 4.14
N ILE A 156 -9.54 7.88 4.79
CA ILE A 156 -8.08 7.92 4.87
C ILE A 156 -7.54 7.08 3.72
N GLN A 157 -6.67 7.66 2.91
CA GLN A 157 -5.95 6.95 1.86
C GLN A 157 -4.55 6.57 2.33
N TRP A 158 -4.13 5.40 1.89
CA TRP A 158 -2.79 4.87 1.95
C TRP A 158 -2.35 4.54 0.52
N ILE A 159 -1.20 5.06 0.10
CA ILE A 159 -0.54 4.67 -1.15
C ILE A 159 0.85 4.18 -0.85
N TRP A 160 1.24 3.01 -1.35
CA TRP A 160 2.63 2.59 -1.44
C TRP A 160 3.15 2.73 -2.87
N TYR A 161 4.32 3.34 -3.01
CA TYR A 161 4.96 3.59 -4.31
C TYR A 161 6.49 3.61 -4.17
N GLY A 162 7.19 3.38 -5.28
CA GLY A 162 8.65 3.27 -5.28
C GLY A 162 9.18 1.98 -4.62
N GLY A 163 8.31 1.01 -4.40
CA GLY A 163 8.67 -0.32 -3.91
C GLY A 163 9.42 -1.14 -4.94
N GLY A 164 10.33 -2.00 -4.49
CA GLY A 164 11.25 -2.71 -5.36
C GLY A 164 11.06 -4.22 -5.40
N ILE A 165 11.75 -4.82 -6.38
CA ILE A 165 11.98 -6.26 -6.58
C ILE A 165 10.73 -6.97 -7.10
N TYR A 166 10.37 -6.62 -8.33
CA TYR A 166 9.30 -7.28 -9.06
C TYR A 166 9.75 -8.67 -9.53
N TYR A 167 9.03 -9.71 -9.14
CA TYR A 167 9.36 -11.12 -9.44
C TYR A 167 10.84 -11.51 -9.23
N GLY A 168 11.47 -10.98 -8.17
CA GLY A 168 12.86 -11.30 -7.84
C GLY A 168 13.90 -10.57 -8.71
N GLU A 169 13.48 -9.71 -9.64
CA GLU A 169 14.39 -8.87 -10.42
C GLU A 169 14.85 -7.68 -9.56
N VAL A 170 16.06 -7.76 -9.00
CA VAL A 170 16.60 -6.81 -7.99
C VAL A 170 16.62 -5.34 -8.43
N ASP A 171 16.67 -5.07 -9.73
CA ASP A 171 16.72 -3.73 -10.32
C ASP A 171 15.40 -3.34 -10.98
N THR A 172 14.27 -3.67 -10.34
CA THR A 172 12.94 -3.36 -10.86
C THR A 172 12.03 -2.79 -9.80
N SER A 173 11.06 -1.97 -10.21
CA SER A 173 10.06 -1.39 -9.32
C SER A 173 8.66 -1.92 -9.60
N PHE A 174 7.86 -1.96 -8.54
CA PHE A 174 6.43 -2.13 -8.61
C PHE A 174 5.72 -0.89 -9.16
N GLY A 175 4.47 -1.10 -9.56
CA GLY A 175 3.46 -0.05 -9.67
C GLY A 175 3.02 0.46 -8.29
N GLU A 176 2.10 1.41 -8.31
CA GLU A 176 1.52 1.94 -7.08
C GLU A 176 0.46 1.00 -6.50
N TYR A 177 0.36 0.95 -5.17
CA TYR A 177 -0.66 0.21 -4.44
C TYR A 177 -1.54 1.17 -3.66
N TYR A 178 -2.84 0.98 -3.76
CA TYR A 178 -3.83 1.85 -3.12
C TYR A 178 -4.60 1.10 -2.05
N GLY A 179 -4.96 1.81 -0.98
CA GLY A 179 -5.84 1.32 0.07
C GLY A 179 -6.55 2.47 0.76
N CYS A 180 -7.83 2.32 1.04
CA CYS A 180 -8.61 3.33 1.74
C CYS A 180 -9.30 2.74 2.96
N SER A 181 -9.51 3.57 3.98
CA SER A 181 -10.31 3.26 5.16
C SER A 181 -11.33 4.36 5.39
N ASP A 182 -12.58 3.95 5.60
CA ASP A 182 -13.64 4.88 5.98
C ASP A 182 -13.76 4.96 7.50
N VAL A 183 -13.74 6.18 8.01
CA VAL A 183 -13.70 6.49 9.44
C VAL A 183 -14.63 7.65 9.76
N ASN A 184 -15.19 7.64 10.96
CA ASN A 184 -15.96 8.75 11.48
C ASN A 184 -15.08 9.64 12.36
N ILE A 185 -15.01 10.92 12.04
CA ILE A 185 -14.31 11.92 12.86
C ILE A 185 -15.35 12.66 13.69
N LYS A 186 -15.16 12.70 15.01
CA LYS A 186 -16.09 13.37 15.92
C LYS A 186 -15.38 13.94 17.14
N GLY A 187 -15.62 15.21 17.44
CA GLY A 187 -15.05 15.87 18.61
C GLY A 187 -13.53 16.14 18.50
N GLY A 188 -12.93 16.59 19.60
CA GLY A 188 -11.54 17.06 19.65
C GLY A 188 -11.39 18.56 19.36
N PRO A 189 -10.17 19.11 19.52
CA PRO A 189 -9.85 20.51 19.24
C PRO A 189 -10.22 20.92 17.82
N THR A 190 -10.55 22.20 17.63
CA THR A 190 -10.86 22.77 16.32
C THR A 190 -9.89 23.88 15.97
N SER A 191 -9.46 23.92 14.72
CA SER A 191 -8.57 24.97 14.19
C SER A 191 -9.03 25.40 12.81
N LYS A 192 -8.76 26.65 12.45
CA LYS A 192 -8.93 27.11 11.05
C LYS A 192 -7.72 26.79 10.18
N SER A 193 -6.60 26.40 10.79
CA SER A 193 -5.36 26.14 10.07
C SER A 193 -5.42 24.77 9.42
N ARG A 194 -5.10 24.71 8.14
CA ARG A 194 -4.82 23.45 7.45
C ARG A 194 -3.44 22.95 7.83
N GLN A 195 -3.34 21.67 8.15
CA GLN A 195 -2.03 21.02 8.32
C GLN A 195 -1.33 20.91 6.97
N GLN A 196 -0.03 21.23 6.94
CA GLN A 196 0.81 21.00 5.77
C GLN A 196 1.29 19.54 5.74
N PRO A 197 1.46 18.93 4.54
CA PRO A 197 2.06 17.61 4.42
C PRO A 197 3.42 17.56 5.13
N GLN A 198 3.66 16.50 5.90
CA GLN A 198 4.96 16.26 6.54
C GLN A 198 5.62 15.02 5.97
N PHE A 199 6.92 15.09 5.67
CA PHE A 199 7.71 13.90 5.40
C PHE A 199 8.50 13.46 6.64
N VAL A 200 8.43 12.18 6.96
CA VAL A 200 9.24 11.53 7.99
C VAL A 200 10.01 10.38 7.36
N GLY A 201 11.30 10.60 7.12
CA GLY A 201 12.22 9.58 6.63
C GLY A 201 12.75 8.67 7.73
N GLY A 202 13.63 7.74 7.34
CA GLY A 202 14.19 6.72 8.21
C GLY A 202 13.52 5.38 7.96
N ASP A 203 14.13 4.58 7.08
CA ASP A 203 13.80 3.17 6.92
C ASP A 203 14.89 2.27 7.50
N ILE A 204 14.69 0.96 7.42
CA ILE A 204 15.67 -0.02 7.90
C ILE A 204 17.05 0.11 7.25
N ALA A 205 17.15 0.60 6.01
CA ALA A 205 18.43 0.81 5.32
C ALA A 205 19.12 2.11 5.76
N TYR A 206 18.34 3.14 6.11
CA TYR A 206 18.82 4.46 6.50
C TYR A 206 18.16 4.96 7.80
N PRO A 207 18.29 4.24 8.94
CA PRO A 207 17.46 4.47 10.14
C PRO A 207 17.68 5.82 10.82
N ASN A 208 18.81 6.49 10.52
CA ASN A 208 19.20 7.77 11.13
C ASN A 208 19.18 8.92 10.12
N GLU A 209 18.59 8.73 8.94
CA GLU A 209 18.57 9.75 7.88
C GLU A 209 17.13 10.06 7.46
N ASN A 210 16.85 11.32 7.14
CA ASN A 210 15.53 11.75 6.69
C ASN A 210 15.35 11.48 5.19
N VAL A 211 15.45 10.21 4.79
CA VAL A 211 15.34 9.68 3.42
C VAL A 211 14.82 8.24 3.47
N CYS A 212 14.43 7.70 2.31
CA CYS A 212 14.06 6.31 2.12
C CYS A 212 14.84 5.70 0.95
N ARG A 213 15.04 4.39 1.00
CA ARG A 213 15.40 3.54 -0.13
C ARG A 213 14.17 3.34 -1.01
N TYR A 214 14.32 3.45 -2.33
CA TYR A 214 13.22 3.23 -3.28
C TYR A 214 13.74 2.76 -4.63
N TRP A 215 12.86 2.19 -5.46
CA TRP A 215 13.13 1.79 -6.84
C TRP A 215 12.24 2.58 -7.79
N GLY A 216 12.77 2.91 -8.97
CA GLY A 216 12.00 3.64 -9.97
C GLY A 216 11.73 5.09 -9.57
N SER A 217 10.48 5.41 -9.25
CA SER A 217 10.03 6.77 -8.96
C SER A 217 9.79 7.02 -7.47
N ASN A 218 10.06 8.25 -7.05
CA ASN A 218 9.71 8.83 -5.76
C ASN A 218 8.51 9.80 -5.85
N ARG A 219 7.68 9.71 -6.90
CA ARG A 219 6.51 10.56 -7.14
C ARG A 219 5.27 9.70 -7.37
N VAL A 220 4.16 10.05 -6.72
CA VAL A 220 2.86 9.41 -6.98
C VAL A 220 2.34 9.85 -8.37
N GLY A 221 1.82 8.89 -9.14
CA GLY A 221 1.32 9.07 -10.50
C GLY A 221 2.30 8.60 -11.59
N ASP A 222 3.60 8.52 -11.30
CA ASP A 222 4.59 8.07 -12.29
C ASP A 222 4.42 6.58 -12.64
N CYS A 223 3.86 5.79 -11.72
CA CYS A 223 3.72 4.34 -11.83
C CYS A 223 2.26 3.87 -11.77
N ASN A 224 1.34 4.67 -12.28
CA ASN A 224 -0.10 4.38 -12.31
C ASN A 224 -0.61 3.71 -13.61
N PHE A 225 0.24 3.67 -14.65
CA PHE A 225 -0.04 3.15 -15.99
C PHE A 225 -1.27 3.76 -16.71
N GLY A 226 -1.78 4.91 -16.28
CA GLY A 226 -2.93 5.59 -16.86
C GLY A 226 -4.10 4.63 -17.15
N ASN A 227 -4.68 4.74 -18.36
CA ASN A 227 -5.81 3.90 -18.79
C ASN A 227 -5.42 2.52 -19.34
N ARG A 228 -4.17 2.08 -19.15
CA ARG A 228 -3.72 0.76 -19.63
C ARG A 228 -4.20 -0.33 -18.67
N TYR A 229 -4.50 -1.51 -19.21
CA TYR A 229 -4.82 -2.71 -18.44
C TYR A 229 -3.94 -3.86 -18.93
N PRO A 230 -3.56 -4.80 -18.05
CA PRO A 230 -2.89 -6.01 -18.49
C PRO A 230 -3.80 -6.76 -19.49
N ASN A 231 -3.18 -7.55 -20.37
CA ASN A 231 -3.89 -8.42 -21.30
C ASN A 231 -3.46 -9.87 -21.03
N PRO A 232 -4.06 -10.52 -20.01
CA PRO A 232 -3.69 -11.86 -19.59
C PRO A 232 -3.70 -12.87 -20.74
N ILE A 233 -2.60 -13.58 -20.88
CA ILE A 233 -2.39 -14.68 -21.80
C ILE A 233 -2.27 -15.96 -20.96
N PRO A 234 -3.08 -17.00 -21.22
CA PRO A 234 -3.02 -18.23 -20.44
C PRO A 234 -1.60 -18.82 -20.35
N ASN A 235 -1.14 -19.06 -19.13
CA ASN A 235 0.20 -19.58 -18.77
C ASN A 235 1.37 -18.59 -18.95
N ASP A 236 1.11 -17.30 -19.17
CA ASP A 236 2.13 -16.26 -19.15
C ASP A 236 1.90 -15.35 -17.94
N LEU A 237 2.60 -15.65 -16.84
CA LEU A 237 2.50 -14.90 -15.59
C LEU A 237 2.81 -13.40 -15.77
N LEU A 238 3.71 -13.04 -16.69
CA LEU A 238 4.10 -11.65 -16.90
C LEU A 238 3.04 -10.85 -17.65
N SER A 239 2.14 -11.52 -18.38
CA SER A 239 1.02 -10.87 -19.06
C SER A 239 -0.09 -10.40 -18.11
N GLU A 240 -0.08 -10.86 -16.86
CA GLU A 240 -1.05 -10.52 -15.81
C GLU A 240 -0.78 -9.13 -15.19
N SER A 241 0.35 -8.49 -15.52
CA SER A 241 0.70 -7.15 -15.02
C SER A 241 1.32 -6.26 -16.10
N LEU A 242 1.22 -4.96 -15.88
CA LEU A 242 1.94 -3.93 -16.64
C LEU A 242 3.34 -3.63 -16.08
N GLU A 243 3.69 -4.27 -14.97
CA GLU A 243 4.96 -4.15 -14.27
C GLU A 243 6.11 -4.91 -14.97
N PRO A 244 7.38 -4.57 -14.70
CA PRO A 244 7.83 -3.54 -13.76
C PRO A 244 7.55 -2.11 -14.26
N CYS A 245 7.31 -1.18 -13.33
CA CYS A 245 7.12 0.23 -13.71
C CYS A 245 8.43 0.84 -14.24
N ASN A 246 9.53 0.61 -13.53
CA ASN A 246 10.87 1.08 -13.91
C ASN A 246 11.91 -0.02 -13.75
N ARG A 247 13.04 0.14 -14.47
CA ARG A 247 14.23 -0.70 -14.33
C ARG A 247 15.42 0.18 -13.91
N GLY A 248 16.16 -0.26 -12.90
CA GLY A 248 17.32 0.42 -12.34
C GLY A 248 17.59 0.03 -10.88
N PRO A 249 18.80 0.33 -10.38
CA PRO A 249 19.18 -0.01 -9.01
C PRO A 249 18.37 0.78 -7.98
N PRO A 250 18.34 0.33 -6.70
CA PRO A 250 17.76 1.13 -5.63
C PRO A 250 18.42 2.49 -5.51
N GLN A 251 17.58 3.48 -5.26
CA GLN A 251 17.94 4.87 -5.03
C GLN A 251 17.67 5.26 -3.58
N LYS A 252 18.17 6.43 -3.19
CA LYS A 252 18.02 7.02 -1.86
C LYS A 252 17.49 8.44 -2.01
N GLY A 253 16.44 8.81 -1.30
CA GLY A 253 15.88 10.15 -1.42
C GLY A 253 14.61 10.39 -0.62
N ILE A 254 13.96 11.50 -0.91
CA ILE A 254 12.69 11.92 -0.34
C ILE A 254 11.58 11.85 -1.39
N PRO A 255 10.29 11.80 -1.00
CA PRO A 255 9.17 11.97 -1.90
C PRO A 255 9.29 13.26 -2.72
N ALA A 256 9.00 13.18 -4.02
CA ALA A 256 8.79 14.35 -4.86
C ALA A 256 7.32 14.78 -4.83
N GLU A 257 7.09 16.10 -4.86
CA GLU A 257 5.77 16.71 -5.05
C GLU A 257 5.23 16.51 -6.47
#